data_AF-A0A922AKA2-F1
#
_entry.id   AF-A0A922AKA2-F1
#
_cell.length_a   1.000
_cell.length_b   1.000
_cell.length_c   1.000
_cell.angle_alpha   90.00
_cell.angle_beta   90.00
_cell.angle_gamma   90.00
#
_symmetry.space_group_name_H-M   'P 1'
#
loop_
_entity.id
_entity.type
_entity.pdbx_description
1 polymer ?
#
loop_
_entity_poly.entity_id
_entity_poly.type
_entity_poly.pdbx_seq_one_letter_code
_entity_poly.pdbx_strand_id
1 'polypeptide(L)'
;MGAKMKSLEPELNDEQEEEETGTSMTSKSRSQAREHMKQLDRLKEKDPEFYEFLKEHDKELLQFNDEDIDDADTDVEDVDIQIDGETGKHDISEKDKKPSEHVITSAMVDSWCNSIQENGNLSAVRSLMRAFKTACHYGDDGGDDPSTKFSIMSSSVFNKIMLFVLSEMDSILRKLLKLPSSGGKKETIIDLMSSKQWKNFNHFVKSYLGNALHVLNQMTDTEMISFTLRRLKYSSIFLVAFPSLLRRYIKVALHFWGTGGGALPVVSFLFLRDLCVRLGSDCLDECFKGIYKAYVLNCQFINALKLQHIQFLGNCVIELLGVDLPTAYQHAFVFIRQLAMILRDALNTKTKEAFRKVYEWKFINCLELWTGALCAYGSEADFRPLAYPLTQIISGVARLVPSARYFPLRVRCAKMLNRIAASTGTFIPVSMLLLDMLEMKELNRPPAGGVSKAVDLRTKLKVSETTLKTRAFQEACVLSVIEELADHLAQWSYSVAFFELSFIPLVRLRSFCKTTKVERFRKEMRQLIRQIEASSEFTNERRTLISFLPNNPAATSFLEDAKKLGASPLSQYVLALRQRAQQRNASLTESRFMIYVIYRL
;
A
#
# COMPACT_ATOMS: atom_id res chain seq x y z
N MET A 1 -3.99 17.58 64.70
CA MET A 1 -2.91 18.26 63.96
C MET A 1 -2.57 17.42 62.74
N GLY A 2 -3.06 17.85 61.57
CA GLY A 2 -2.91 17.14 60.31
C GLY A 2 -1.80 17.75 59.47
N ALA A 3 -0.97 16.90 58.86
CA ALA A 3 -0.04 17.29 57.81
C ALA A 3 -0.49 16.62 56.50
N LYS A 4 -1.10 17.43 55.61
CA LYS A 4 -1.35 17.09 54.21
C LYS A 4 -0.12 17.52 53.41
N MET A 5 0.57 16.56 52.80
CA MET A 5 1.62 16.82 51.82
C MET A 5 0.96 16.90 50.43
N LYS A 6 0.94 18.11 49.85
CA LYS A 6 0.41 18.42 48.52
C LYS A 6 1.34 17.86 47.45
N SER A 7 0.80 17.06 46.54
CA SER A 7 1.37 16.72 45.24
C SER A 7 1.17 17.88 44.26
N LEU A 8 2.25 18.44 43.72
CA LEU A 8 2.23 19.42 42.64
C LEU A 8 1.95 18.74 41.29
N GLU A 9 0.87 19.14 40.64
CA GLU A 9 0.66 19.00 39.18
C GLU A 9 1.18 20.29 38.52
N PRO A 10 1.84 20.25 37.34
CA PRO A 10 2.15 21.47 36.60
C PRO A 10 0.97 21.82 35.69
N GLU A 11 0.38 22.99 35.94
CA GLU A 11 -0.55 23.68 35.07
C GLU A 11 0.19 24.21 33.83
N LEU A 12 -0.38 23.96 32.64
CA LEU A 12 0.07 24.54 31.37
C LEU A 12 -0.68 25.85 31.17
N ASN A 13 0.04 26.98 31.18
CA ASN A 13 -0.45 28.28 30.77
C ASN A 13 0.06 28.59 29.35
N ASP A 14 -0.83 29.13 28.52
CA ASP A 14 -0.60 29.60 27.16
C ASP A 14 0.05 31.01 27.13
N GLU A 15 0.63 31.31 25.97
CA GLU A 15 1.05 32.61 25.38
C GLU A 15 2.44 33.17 25.73
N GLN A 16 3.38 33.18 24.76
CA GLN A 16 3.62 34.27 23.78
C GLN A 16 4.84 33.94 22.89
N GLU A 17 4.70 34.21 21.59
CA GLU A 17 5.73 34.06 20.55
C GLU A 17 6.69 35.27 20.55
N GLU A 18 8.00 35.00 20.56
CA GLU A 18 9.03 35.94 20.09
C GLU A 18 9.99 35.21 19.14
N GLU A 19 10.19 35.80 17.96
CA GLU A 19 11.06 35.33 16.87
C GLU A 19 12.55 35.51 17.23
N GLU A 20 13.34 34.42 17.20
CA GLU A 20 14.80 34.49 17.13
C GLU A 20 15.38 33.63 15.98
N THR A 21 15.64 34.35 14.88
CA THR A 21 16.66 34.22 13.82
C THR A 21 17.59 32.96 13.75
N GLY A 22 17.37 32.15 12.72
CA GLY A 22 18.31 31.94 11.59
C GLY A 22 19.65 31.20 11.72
N THR A 23 20.30 31.08 12.88
CA THR A 23 21.71 30.59 12.92
C THR A 23 21.88 29.16 13.49
N SER A 24 20.83 28.58 14.08
CA SER A 24 20.90 27.25 14.71
C SER A 24 20.78 26.07 13.73
N MET A 25 20.02 26.22 12.63
CA MET A 25 19.73 25.11 11.69
C MET A 25 20.97 24.61 10.93
N THR A 26 21.88 25.50 10.53
CA THR A 26 23.08 25.12 9.76
C THR A 26 24.10 24.33 10.59
N SER A 27 24.17 24.59 11.90
CA SER A 27 25.06 23.84 12.81
C SER A 27 24.55 22.42 13.11
N LYS A 28 23.22 22.22 13.18
CA LYS A 28 22.58 20.91 13.37
C LYS A 28 22.68 20.01 12.13
N SER A 29 22.54 20.58 10.93
CA SER A 29 22.73 19.84 9.67
C SER A 29 24.16 19.29 9.54
N ARG A 30 25.18 20.08 9.93
CA ARG A 30 26.58 19.65 9.92
C ARG A 30 26.91 18.54 10.92
N SER A 31 26.26 18.52 12.09
CA SER A 31 26.47 17.44 13.07
C SER A 31 25.78 16.14 12.64
N GLN A 32 24.60 16.22 12.02
CA GLN A 32 23.87 15.09 11.46
C GLN A 32 24.60 14.44 10.28
N ALA A 33 25.20 15.24 9.39
CA ALA A 33 26.04 14.73 8.29
C ALA A 33 27.28 13.98 8.82
N ARG A 34 27.90 14.46 9.92
CA ARG A 34 29.05 13.79 10.55
C ARG A 34 28.68 12.49 11.25
N GLU A 35 27.49 12.39 11.84
CA GLU A 35 26.98 11.13 12.41
C GLU A 35 26.59 10.12 11.33
N HIS A 36 26.02 10.59 10.21
CA HIS A 36 25.72 9.76 9.05
C HIS A 36 26.97 9.18 8.41
N MET A 37 28.05 9.97 8.31
CA MET A 37 29.34 9.50 7.82
C MET A 37 29.94 8.40 8.71
N LYS A 38 29.82 8.53 10.04
CA LYS A 38 30.24 7.47 10.98
C LYS A 38 29.40 6.19 10.89
N GLN A 39 28.14 6.28 10.47
CA GLN A 39 27.29 5.09 10.25
C GLN A 39 27.65 4.37 8.95
N LEU A 40 28.05 5.11 7.90
CA LEU A 40 28.58 4.57 6.66
C LEU A 40 29.94 3.89 6.87
N ASP A 41 30.83 4.48 7.69
CA ASP A 41 32.10 3.86 8.07
C ASP A 41 31.91 2.55 8.84
N ARG A 42 30.88 2.46 9.69
CA ARG A 42 30.49 1.21 10.37
C ARG A 42 29.88 0.18 9.43
N LEU A 43 29.28 0.61 8.32
CA LEU A 43 28.75 -0.26 7.28
C LEU A 43 29.90 -0.93 6.52
N LYS A 44 30.96 -0.17 6.22
CA LYS A 44 32.20 -0.67 5.61
C LYS A 44 32.88 -1.77 6.43
N GLU A 45 32.81 -1.68 7.76
CA GLU A 45 33.38 -2.70 8.66
C GLU A 45 32.50 -3.94 8.82
N LYS A 46 31.17 -3.81 8.69
CA LYS A 46 30.22 -4.90 8.89
C LYS A 46 29.86 -5.65 7.62
N ASP A 47 29.90 -4.96 6.48
CA ASP A 47 29.51 -5.51 5.18
C ASP A 47 30.24 -4.74 4.04
N PRO A 48 31.49 -5.14 3.72
CA PRO A 48 32.32 -4.45 2.74
C PRO A 48 31.82 -4.61 1.29
N GLU A 49 31.21 -5.74 0.92
CA GLU A 49 30.60 -5.94 -0.41
C GLU A 49 29.42 -5.00 -0.63
N PHE A 50 28.58 -4.80 0.39
CA PHE A 50 27.46 -3.86 0.31
C PHE A 50 27.89 -2.40 0.24
N TYR A 51 28.98 -2.04 0.93
CA TYR A 51 29.55 -0.70 0.85
C TYR A 51 30.15 -0.40 -0.54
N GLU A 52 30.80 -1.38 -1.16
CA GLU A 52 31.29 -1.26 -2.54
C GLU A 52 30.16 -1.16 -3.56
N PHE A 53 29.10 -1.97 -3.40
CA PHE A 53 27.88 -1.89 -4.19
C PHE A 53 27.21 -0.50 -4.12
N LEU A 54 27.09 0.08 -2.92
CA LEU A 54 26.56 1.44 -2.72
C LEU A 54 27.42 2.53 -3.40
N LYS A 55 28.74 2.33 -3.44
CA LYS A 55 29.69 3.30 -4.00
C LYS A 55 29.73 3.28 -5.52
N GLU A 56 29.51 2.13 -6.14
CA GLU A 56 29.51 1.95 -7.60
C GLU A 56 28.17 2.33 -8.24
N HIS A 57 27.05 2.07 -7.57
CA HIS A 57 25.74 2.21 -8.20
C HIS A 57 24.99 3.49 -7.87
N ASP A 58 25.28 4.19 -6.77
CA ASP A 58 24.44 5.31 -6.37
C ASP A 58 25.13 6.33 -5.43
N LYS A 59 25.86 7.29 -6.02
CA LYS A 59 26.51 8.39 -5.28
C LYS A 59 25.52 9.44 -4.74
N GLU A 60 24.29 9.49 -5.24
CA GLU A 60 23.25 10.45 -4.80
C GLU A 60 22.59 10.01 -3.48
N LEU A 61 22.53 8.70 -3.18
CA LEU A 61 22.12 8.18 -1.86
C LEU A 61 23.01 8.65 -0.69
N LEU A 62 24.20 9.20 -0.98
CA LEU A 62 25.12 9.80 -0.01
C LEU A 62 24.82 11.28 0.29
N GLN A 63 23.98 11.93 -0.52
CA GLN A 63 23.63 13.35 -0.41
C GLN A 63 22.10 13.52 -0.46
N PHE A 64 21.44 13.47 0.71
CA PHE A 64 20.01 13.81 0.81
C PHE A 64 19.83 15.30 1.12
N ASN A 65 19.02 15.98 0.30
CA ASN A 65 18.42 17.29 0.58
C ASN A 65 16.94 17.09 0.99
N ASP A 66 16.45 17.91 1.91
CA ASP A 66 15.14 17.77 2.58
C ASP A 66 13.92 18.18 1.71
N GLU A 67 14.10 18.53 0.44
CA GLU A 67 13.04 19.15 -0.40
C GLU A 67 12.12 18.14 -1.14
N ASP A 68 12.47 16.85 -1.22
CA ASP A 68 11.73 15.88 -2.06
C ASP A 68 10.36 15.41 -1.53
N ILE A 69 9.86 15.99 -0.44
CA ILE A 69 8.58 15.59 0.20
C ILE A 69 7.48 16.66 0.07
N ASP A 70 7.79 17.90 -0.32
CA ASP A 70 6.81 19.00 -0.35
C ASP A 70 6.43 19.57 -1.74
N ASP A 71 6.93 19.03 -2.86
CA ASP A 71 6.45 19.42 -4.20
C ASP A 71 5.15 18.70 -4.59
N ALA A 72 4.09 18.97 -3.83
CA ALA A 72 2.71 18.59 -4.11
C ALA A 72 1.86 19.84 -4.34
N ASP A 73 2.12 20.55 -5.44
CA ASP A 73 1.13 21.24 -6.29
C ASP A 73 1.86 22.26 -7.17
N THR A 74 2.17 21.91 -8.41
CA THR A 74 2.07 22.71 -9.65
C THR A 74 2.72 21.94 -10.82
N ASP A 75 2.42 22.34 -12.04
CA ASP A 75 2.91 21.79 -13.31
C ASP A 75 2.19 20.54 -13.84
N VAL A 76 0.88 20.70 -14.03
CA VAL A 76 0.25 20.22 -15.26
C VAL A 76 0.48 21.29 -16.34
N GLU A 77 1.71 21.35 -16.88
CA GLU A 77 1.90 22.11 -18.12
C GLU A 77 1.30 21.31 -19.27
N ASP A 78 0.29 21.91 -19.91
CA ASP A 78 -0.18 21.55 -21.25
C ASP A 78 0.98 21.70 -22.23
N VAL A 79 1.66 20.60 -22.51
CA VAL A 79 2.59 20.52 -23.64
C VAL A 79 1.85 19.89 -24.79
N ASP A 80 1.32 20.76 -25.65
CA ASP A 80 0.88 20.43 -27.00
C ASP A 80 1.93 19.57 -27.70
N ILE A 81 1.52 18.39 -28.15
CA ILE A 81 2.37 17.53 -28.96
C ILE A 81 2.39 18.11 -30.38
N GLN A 82 3.23 19.12 -30.61
CA GLN A 82 3.60 19.52 -31.96
C GLN A 82 4.43 18.39 -32.58
N ILE A 83 3.82 17.69 -33.53
CA ILE A 83 4.50 16.70 -34.36
C ILE A 83 5.26 17.49 -35.43
N ASP A 84 6.56 17.67 -35.22
CA ASP A 84 7.47 18.31 -36.16
C ASP A 84 7.47 17.57 -37.51
N GLY A 85 7.21 18.33 -38.57
CA GLY A 85 6.95 17.85 -39.91
C GLY A 85 7.96 18.42 -40.91
N GLU A 86 9.20 17.97 -40.85
CA GLU A 86 10.16 18.18 -41.94
C GLU A 86 10.09 17.05 -42.97
N THR A 87 9.43 17.31 -44.10
CA THR A 87 9.76 16.64 -45.37
C THR A 87 9.79 17.66 -46.49
N GLY A 88 10.92 17.70 -47.18
CA GLY A 88 11.33 18.73 -48.14
C GLY A 88 10.41 18.95 -49.33
N LYS A 89 10.45 20.20 -49.80
CA LYS A 89 9.78 20.72 -50.99
C LYS A 89 10.19 19.95 -52.25
N HIS A 90 9.20 19.46 -52.99
CA HIS A 90 9.28 19.37 -54.44
C HIS A 90 7.98 19.93 -55.02
N ASP A 91 8.12 21.06 -55.72
CA ASP A 91 7.06 21.76 -56.47
C ASP A 91 6.44 20.87 -57.54
N ILE A 92 5.10 20.69 -57.50
CA ILE A 92 4.26 20.56 -58.71
C ILE A 92 2.90 21.23 -58.44
N SER A 93 2.49 22.04 -59.42
CA SER A 93 1.43 23.05 -59.48
C SER A 93 0.02 22.68 -59.00
N GLU A 94 -0.63 23.71 -58.47
CA GLU A 94 -2.06 23.89 -58.17
C GLU A 94 -3.03 23.28 -59.19
N LYS A 95 -4.08 22.61 -58.68
CA LYS A 95 -5.46 22.76 -59.18
C LYS A 95 -6.45 22.66 -58.02
N ASP A 96 -7.19 23.74 -57.84
CA ASP A 96 -8.34 23.93 -56.95
C ASP A 96 -9.29 22.72 -56.87
N LYS A 97 -9.48 22.22 -55.64
CA LYS A 97 -10.73 21.57 -55.23
C LYS A 97 -11.13 22.05 -53.83
N LYS A 98 -12.31 22.66 -53.76
CA LYS A 98 -13.01 23.07 -52.53
C LYS A 98 -13.01 21.96 -51.47
N PRO A 99 -12.89 22.26 -50.17
CA PRO A 99 -12.96 21.25 -49.12
C PRO A 99 -14.41 20.82 -48.94
N SER A 100 -14.75 19.60 -49.38
CA SER A 100 -15.99 18.95 -48.99
C SER A 100 -15.87 18.50 -47.54
N GLU A 101 -16.78 18.94 -46.68
CA GLU A 101 -16.97 18.41 -45.32
C GLU A 101 -17.15 16.88 -45.39
N HIS A 102 -16.10 16.14 -45.04
CA HIS A 102 -16.10 14.69 -45.14
C HIS A 102 -16.71 14.08 -43.87
N VAL A 103 -18.04 14.02 -43.81
CA VAL A 103 -18.77 13.35 -42.74
C VAL A 103 -18.44 11.84 -42.75
N ILE A 104 -17.96 11.32 -41.63
CA ILE A 104 -17.66 9.89 -41.47
C ILE A 104 -18.97 9.15 -41.22
N THR A 105 -19.36 8.27 -42.15
CA THR A 105 -20.60 7.48 -42.06
C THR A 105 -20.35 6.07 -41.56
N SER A 106 -21.37 5.44 -40.96
CA SER A 106 -21.27 4.04 -40.46
C SER A 106 -20.89 3.05 -41.57
N ALA A 107 -21.38 3.25 -42.80
CA ALA A 107 -21.07 2.41 -43.95
C ALA A 107 -19.61 2.53 -44.40
N MET A 108 -18.98 3.71 -44.27
CA MET A 108 -17.55 3.87 -44.52
C MET A 108 -16.72 3.08 -43.51
N VAL A 109 -17.12 3.11 -42.24
CA VAL A 109 -16.46 2.32 -41.18
C VAL A 109 -16.60 0.82 -41.45
N ASP A 110 -17.78 0.33 -41.84
CA ASP A 110 -17.98 -1.08 -42.20
C ASP A 110 -17.10 -1.53 -43.37
N SER A 111 -17.03 -0.71 -44.42
CA SER A 111 -16.18 -0.99 -45.58
C SER A 111 -14.70 -1.09 -45.19
N TRP A 112 -14.22 -0.19 -44.31
CA TRP A 112 -12.86 -0.26 -43.79
C TRP A 112 -12.63 -1.49 -42.92
N CYS A 113 -13.54 -1.80 -42.00
CA CYS A 113 -13.47 -2.98 -41.13
C CYS A 113 -13.38 -4.28 -41.94
N ASN A 114 -14.27 -4.47 -42.92
CA ASN A 114 -14.28 -5.66 -43.77
C ASN A 114 -13.01 -5.76 -44.62
N SER A 115 -12.58 -4.64 -45.22
CA SER A 115 -11.34 -4.58 -46.03
C SER A 115 -10.08 -4.92 -45.23
N ILE A 116 -10.05 -4.59 -43.93
CA ILE A 116 -8.95 -4.93 -43.03
C ILE A 116 -8.97 -6.41 -42.68
N GLN A 117 -10.15 -6.99 -42.41
CA GLN A 117 -10.30 -8.39 -42.04
C GLN A 117 -10.01 -9.35 -43.21
N GLU A 118 -10.48 -9.01 -44.42
CA GLU A 118 -10.35 -9.87 -45.61
C GLU A 118 -8.97 -9.78 -46.26
N ASN A 119 -8.47 -8.55 -46.47
CA ASN A 119 -7.32 -8.30 -47.36
C ASN A 119 -6.13 -7.60 -46.70
N GLY A 120 -6.23 -7.23 -45.41
CA GLY A 120 -5.18 -6.48 -44.71
C GLY A 120 -4.86 -5.12 -45.37
N ASN A 121 -5.87 -4.47 -45.96
CA ASN A 121 -5.67 -3.28 -46.78
C ASN A 121 -5.13 -2.10 -45.97
N LEU A 122 -3.91 -1.67 -46.29
CA LEU A 122 -3.21 -0.60 -45.58
C LEU A 122 -3.88 0.78 -45.71
N SER A 123 -4.57 1.03 -46.83
CA SER A 123 -5.32 2.27 -47.01
C SER A 123 -6.52 2.34 -46.07
N ALA A 124 -7.20 1.22 -45.84
CA ALA A 124 -8.31 1.14 -44.89
C ALA A 124 -7.82 1.37 -43.45
N VAL A 125 -6.65 0.82 -43.08
CA VAL A 125 -6.02 1.06 -41.76
C VAL A 125 -5.73 2.55 -41.56
N ARG A 126 -5.19 3.25 -42.56
CA ARG A 126 -4.92 4.70 -42.48
C ARG A 126 -6.20 5.51 -42.26
N SER A 127 -7.25 5.23 -43.04
CA SER A 127 -8.53 5.91 -42.91
C SER A 127 -9.16 5.67 -41.55
N LEU A 128 -9.13 4.42 -41.08
CA LEU A 128 -9.62 4.06 -39.75
C LEU A 128 -8.84 4.75 -38.63
N MET A 129 -7.50 4.82 -38.72
CA MET A 129 -6.65 5.51 -37.75
C MET A 129 -6.91 7.02 -37.72
N ARG A 130 -7.19 7.65 -38.87
CA ARG A 130 -7.60 9.05 -38.92
C ARG A 130 -8.96 9.25 -38.24
N ALA A 131 -9.92 8.39 -38.53
CA ALA A 131 -11.23 8.40 -37.88
C ALA A 131 -11.13 8.17 -36.37
N PHE A 132 -10.23 7.29 -35.92
CA PHE A 132 -9.93 7.08 -34.51
C PHE A 132 -9.35 8.32 -33.85
N LYS A 133 -8.34 8.96 -34.47
CA LYS A 133 -7.77 10.22 -33.97
C LYS A 133 -8.87 11.28 -33.81
N THR A 134 -9.72 11.46 -34.82
CA THR A 134 -10.86 12.37 -34.75
C THR A 134 -11.83 12.02 -33.62
N ALA A 135 -12.16 10.73 -33.45
CA ALA A 135 -13.01 10.29 -32.36
C ALA A 135 -12.37 10.55 -30.99
N CYS A 136 -11.06 10.35 -30.86
CA CYS A 136 -10.32 10.55 -29.61
C CYS A 136 -10.35 12.00 -29.14
N HIS A 137 -10.26 12.95 -30.07
CA HIS A 137 -10.31 14.39 -29.82
C HIS A 137 -11.71 14.98 -30.03
N TYR A 138 -12.75 14.13 -29.98
CA TYR A 138 -14.12 14.58 -30.13
C TYR A 138 -14.56 15.39 -28.90
N GLY A 139 -14.74 16.70 -29.08
CA GLY A 139 -15.07 17.64 -28.00
C GLY A 139 -13.88 18.40 -27.42
N ASP A 140 -12.69 18.24 -28.00
CA ASP A 140 -11.47 19.00 -27.68
C ASP A 140 -11.54 20.39 -28.36
N ASP A 141 -12.52 21.22 -27.98
CA ASP A 141 -12.74 22.57 -28.54
C ASP A 141 -11.78 23.62 -27.93
N GLY A 142 -10.48 23.36 -28.04
CA GLY A 142 -9.42 24.26 -27.58
C GLY A 142 -8.32 24.44 -28.62
N GLY A 143 -8.45 25.44 -29.50
CA GLY A 143 -7.32 25.99 -30.26
C GLY A 143 -7.43 25.94 -31.80
N ASP A 144 -7.32 27.12 -32.41
CA ASP A 144 -7.39 27.45 -33.85
C ASP A 144 -6.46 26.64 -34.80
N ASP A 145 -6.84 25.41 -35.17
CA ASP A 145 -6.32 24.77 -36.39
C ASP A 145 -7.47 24.42 -37.36
N PRO A 146 -7.56 25.05 -38.56
CA PRO A 146 -8.58 24.72 -39.56
C PRO A 146 -8.52 23.28 -40.09
N SER A 147 -7.44 22.55 -39.81
CA SER A 147 -7.23 21.17 -40.28
C SER A 147 -8.00 20.11 -39.46
N THR A 148 -8.54 20.46 -38.30
CA THR A 148 -9.29 19.57 -37.38
C THR A 148 -10.81 19.63 -37.54
N LYS A 149 -11.33 20.30 -38.57
CA LYS A 149 -12.76 20.35 -38.90
C LYS A 149 -13.31 19.03 -39.48
N PHE A 150 -13.24 17.94 -38.72
CA PHE A 150 -14.13 16.79 -38.94
C PHE A 150 -15.42 17.02 -38.16
N SER A 151 -16.29 17.80 -38.78
CA SER A 151 -17.63 18.14 -38.31
C SER A 151 -18.52 16.90 -38.16
N ILE A 152 -19.05 16.71 -36.94
CA ILE A 152 -20.21 15.90 -36.56
C ILE A 152 -20.09 14.39 -36.85
N MET A 153 -19.57 13.63 -35.88
CA MET A 153 -19.72 12.17 -35.81
C MET A 153 -20.97 11.84 -34.99
N SER A 154 -21.89 11.02 -35.54
CA SER A 154 -22.99 10.49 -34.73
C SER A 154 -22.47 9.55 -33.63
N SER A 155 -23.16 9.49 -32.47
CA SER A 155 -22.76 8.64 -31.34
C SER A 155 -22.60 7.16 -31.73
N SER A 156 -23.39 6.68 -32.69
CA SER A 156 -23.29 5.31 -33.20
C SER A 156 -21.99 5.07 -33.98
N VAL A 157 -21.55 6.04 -34.79
CA VAL A 157 -20.28 5.99 -35.54
C VAL A 157 -19.09 6.09 -34.59
N PHE A 158 -19.15 6.99 -33.59
CA PHE A 158 -18.14 7.11 -32.54
C PHE A 158 -17.93 5.78 -31.81
N ASN A 159 -19.02 5.20 -31.27
CA ASN A 159 -18.95 3.95 -30.51
C ASN A 159 -18.40 2.80 -31.36
N LYS A 160 -18.81 2.71 -32.63
CA LYS A 160 -18.35 1.68 -33.56
C LYS A 160 -16.85 1.77 -33.84
N ILE A 161 -16.34 2.99 -34.09
CA ILE A 161 -14.91 3.23 -34.30
C ILE A 161 -14.13 2.88 -33.03
N MET A 162 -14.58 3.36 -31.87
CA MET A 162 -13.91 3.12 -30.59
C MET A 162 -13.85 1.63 -30.26
N LEU A 163 -14.98 0.93 -30.40
CA LEU A 163 -15.07 -0.51 -30.16
C LEU A 163 -14.17 -1.30 -31.11
N PHE A 164 -14.21 -1.04 -32.42
CA PHE A 164 -13.43 -1.78 -33.39
C PHE A 164 -11.93 -1.52 -33.24
N VAL A 165 -11.52 -0.26 -33.12
CA VAL A 165 -10.11 0.11 -33.03
C VAL A 165 -9.49 -0.39 -31.74
N LEU A 166 -10.11 -0.17 -30.59
CA LEU A 166 -9.59 -0.74 -29.34
C LEU A 166 -9.55 -2.28 -29.40
N SER A 167 -10.48 -2.90 -30.13
CA SER A 167 -10.57 -4.36 -30.21
C SER A 167 -9.54 -5.04 -31.10
N GLU A 168 -9.31 -4.48 -32.29
CA GLU A 168 -8.59 -5.17 -33.35
C GLU A 168 -7.20 -4.57 -33.61
N MET A 169 -6.91 -3.36 -33.10
CA MET A 169 -5.68 -2.66 -33.47
C MET A 169 -4.42 -3.42 -33.06
N ASP A 170 -4.40 -4.10 -31.90
CA ASP A 170 -3.26 -4.94 -31.51
C ASP A 170 -2.96 -6.02 -32.57
N SER A 171 -4.00 -6.74 -33.01
CA SER A 171 -3.90 -7.78 -34.04
C SER A 171 -3.43 -7.21 -35.38
N ILE A 172 -3.96 -6.04 -35.77
CA ILE A 172 -3.55 -5.34 -37.00
C ILE A 172 -2.07 -4.94 -36.93
N LEU A 173 -1.65 -4.29 -35.85
CA LEU A 173 -0.26 -3.85 -35.66
C LEU A 173 0.70 -5.03 -35.64
N ARG A 174 0.35 -6.14 -34.98
CA ARG A 174 1.14 -7.37 -34.97
C ARG A 174 1.31 -7.96 -36.36
N LYS A 175 0.24 -8.01 -37.18
CA LYS A 175 0.33 -8.48 -38.58
C LYS A 175 1.23 -7.57 -39.42
N LEU A 176 1.10 -6.25 -39.29
CA LEU A 176 1.91 -5.27 -40.03
C LEU A 176 3.40 -5.36 -39.66
N LEU A 177 3.69 -5.64 -38.40
CA LEU A 177 5.05 -5.77 -37.85
C LEU A 177 5.58 -7.22 -37.89
N LYS A 178 4.81 -8.15 -38.46
CA LYS A 178 5.12 -9.60 -38.52
C LYS A 178 5.47 -10.21 -37.16
N LEU A 179 4.77 -9.78 -36.12
CA LEU A 179 4.89 -10.30 -34.76
C LEU A 179 3.93 -11.49 -34.52
N PRO A 180 4.21 -12.32 -33.49
CA PRO A 180 3.26 -13.32 -33.02
C PRO A 180 1.91 -12.71 -32.65
N SER A 181 0.84 -13.49 -32.84
CA SER A 181 -0.55 -13.08 -32.61
C SER A 181 -0.86 -12.69 -31.17
N SER A 182 -0.06 -13.15 -30.20
CA SER A 182 -0.17 -12.74 -28.81
C SER A 182 1.17 -12.88 -28.08
N GLY A 183 1.30 -12.18 -26.96
CA GLY A 183 2.51 -12.19 -26.15
C GLY A 183 3.68 -11.45 -26.82
N GLY A 184 4.88 -11.96 -26.58
CA GLY A 184 6.14 -11.32 -26.94
C GLY A 184 6.87 -10.82 -25.69
N LYS A 185 8.20 -10.93 -25.72
CA LYS A 185 9.05 -10.36 -24.68
C LYS A 185 9.54 -8.97 -25.10
N LYS A 186 10.02 -8.20 -24.14
CA LYS A 186 10.63 -6.89 -24.37
C LYS A 186 11.70 -6.94 -25.47
N GLU A 187 12.56 -7.96 -25.45
CA GLU A 187 13.67 -8.10 -26.40
C GLU A 187 13.17 -8.16 -27.85
N THR A 188 12.02 -8.80 -28.08
CA THR A 188 11.40 -8.90 -29.41
C THR A 188 11.06 -7.52 -29.99
N ILE A 189 10.61 -6.57 -29.16
CA ILE A 189 10.32 -5.20 -29.62
C ILE A 189 11.60 -4.41 -29.84
N ILE A 190 12.60 -4.58 -28.97
CA ILE A 190 13.91 -3.91 -29.11
C ILE A 190 14.58 -4.31 -30.43
N ASP A 191 14.58 -5.61 -30.75
CA ASP A 191 15.12 -6.10 -32.02
C ASP A 191 14.34 -5.55 -33.22
N LEU A 192 13.01 -5.50 -33.09
CA LEU A 192 12.12 -4.97 -34.12
C LEU A 192 12.38 -3.49 -34.42
N MET A 193 12.75 -2.68 -33.41
CA MET A 193 13.01 -1.24 -33.58
C MET A 193 14.12 -0.94 -34.59
N SER A 194 15.06 -1.88 -34.78
CA SER A 194 16.14 -1.77 -35.76
C SER A 194 15.72 -2.11 -37.19
N SER A 195 14.54 -2.71 -37.38
CA SER A 195 14.06 -3.19 -38.67
C SER A 195 13.50 -2.08 -39.57
N LYS A 196 13.52 -2.31 -40.89
CA LYS A 196 12.84 -1.43 -41.87
C LYS A 196 11.32 -1.37 -41.65
N GLN A 197 10.72 -2.46 -41.17
CA GLN A 197 9.27 -2.52 -40.93
C GLN A 197 8.87 -1.59 -39.79
N TRP A 198 9.65 -1.52 -38.72
CA TRP A 198 9.42 -0.56 -37.64
C TRP A 198 9.53 0.88 -38.13
N LYS A 199 10.57 1.22 -38.91
CA LYS A 199 10.72 2.58 -39.48
C LYS A 199 9.50 2.98 -40.32
N ASN A 200 8.87 2.03 -41.01
CA ASN A 200 7.67 2.30 -41.80
C ASN A 200 6.38 2.43 -40.97
N PHE A 201 6.24 1.70 -39.86
CA PHE A 201 4.97 1.59 -39.13
C PHE A 201 4.96 2.15 -37.71
N ASN A 202 6.09 2.60 -37.16
CA ASN A 202 6.18 3.13 -35.79
C ASN A 202 5.21 4.29 -35.53
N HIS A 203 4.96 5.14 -36.53
CA HIS A 203 4.08 6.28 -36.39
C HIS A 203 2.61 5.87 -36.20
N PHE A 204 2.19 4.73 -36.76
CA PHE A 204 0.85 4.16 -36.50
C PHE A 204 0.73 3.68 -35.06
N VAL A 205 1.76 2.97 -34.57
CA VAL A 205 1.80 2.49 -33.18
C VAL A 205 1.76 3.67 -32.21
N LYS A 206 2.63 4.67 -32.43
CA LYS A 206 2.68 5.91 -31.62
C LYS A 206 1.36 6.66 -31.65
N SER A 207 0.76 6.82 -32.82
CA SER A 207 -0.54 7.48 -32.99
C SER A 207 -1.65 6.74 -32.25
N TYR A 208 -1.72 5.41 -32.35
CA TYR A 208 -2.73 4.63 -31.65
C TYR A 208 -2.59 4.75 -30.14
N LEU A 209 -1.39 4.52 -29.60
CA LEU A 209 -1.14 4.60 -28.16
C LEU A 209 -1.30 6.01 -27.61
N GLY A 210 -0.88 7.05 -28.36
CA GLY A 210 -1.03 8.44 -27.97
C GLY A 210 -2.49 8.89 -27.91
N ASN A 211 -3.27 8.60 -28.96
CA ASN A 211 -4.69 8.96 -29.00
C ASN A 211 -5.53 8.17 -27.98
N ALA A 212 -5.20 6.90 -27.76
CA ALA A 212 -5.86 6.10 -26.72
C ALA A 212 -5.56 6.62 -25.30
N LEU A 213 -4.35 7.12 -25.06
CA LEU A 213 -4.00 7.77 -23.80
C LEU A 213 -4.77 9.08 -23.59
N HIS A 214 -4.90 9.88 -24.64
CA HIS A 214 -5.70 11.11 -24.59
C HIS A 214 -7.15 10.80 -24.20
N VAL A 215 -7.76 9.80 -24.85
CA VAL A 215 -9.11 9.34 -24.51
C VAL A 215 -9.23 8.90 -23.06
N LEU A 216 -8.26 8.13 -22.55
CA LEU A 216 -8.26 7.74 -21.14
C LEU A 216 -8.30 8.94 -20.20
N ASN A 217 -7.60 10.04 -20.52
CA ASN A 217 -7.60 11.24 -19.70
C ASN A 217 -8.90 12.04 -19.76
N GLN A 218 -9.62 11.99 -20.89
CA GLN A 218 -10.86 12.74 -21.08
C GLN A 218 -12.10 11.97 -20.60
N MET A 219 -12.04 10.64 -20.55
CA MET A 219 -13.17 9.82 -20.12
C MET A 219 -13.41 9.92 -18.61
N THR A 220 -14.69 10.03 -18.23
CA THR A 220 -15.15 10.02 -16.83
C THR A 220 -15.91 8.75 -16.46
N ASP A 221 -16.47 8.03 -17.44
CA ASP A 221 -17.20 6.78 -17.20
C ASP A 221 -16.25 5.62 -16.86
N THR A 222 -16.35 5.15 -15.62
CA THR A 222 -15.52 4.06 -15.08
C THR A 222 -15.64 2.74 -15.85
N GLU A 223 -16.78 2.44 -16.46
CA GLU A 223 -16.96 1.20 -17.24
C GLU A 223 -16.23 1.30 -18.58
N MET A 224 -16.34 2.45 -19.25
CA MET A 224 -15.67 2.71 -20.52
C MET A 224 -14.15 2.81 -20.35
N ILE A 225 -13.67 3.44 -19.27
CA ILE A 225 -12.23 3.46 -18.91
C ILE A 225 -11.75 2.01 -18.67
N SER A 226 -12.52 1.22 -17.92
CA SER A 226 -12.19 -0.18 -17.64
C SER A 226 -12.13 -1.01 -18.93
N PHE A 227 -13.08 -0.82 -19.84
CA PHE A 227 -13.06 -1.46 -21.15
C PHE A 227 -11.82 -1.08 -21.95
N THR A 228 -11.51 0.22 -22.01
CA THR A 228 -10.37 0.76 -22.76
C THR A 228 -9.04 0.21 -22.24
N LEU A 229 -8.82 0.22 -20.92
CA LEU A 229 -7.62 -0.37 -20.30
C LEU A 229 -7.50 -1.87 -20.56
N ARG A 230 -8.60 -2.64 -20.49
CA ARG A 230 -8.60 -4.08 -20.81
C ARG A 230 -8.17 -4.36 -22.23
N ARG A 231 -8.54 -3.50 -23.19
CA ARG A 231 -8.13 -3.66 -24.59
C ARG A 231 -6.70 -3.18 -24.83
N LEU A 232 -6.30 -2.05 -24.24
CA LEU A 232 -4.93 -1.54 -24.35
C LEU A 232 -3.89 -2.45 -23.70
N LYS A 233 -4.31 -3.30 -22.75
CA LYS A 233 -3.47 -4.34 -22.16
C LYS A 233 -2.74 -5.18 -23.22
N TYR A 234 -3.42 -5.59 -24.30
CA TYR A 234 -2.81 -6.43 -25.35
C TYR A 234 -1.70 -5.71 -26.13
N SER A 235 -1.87 -4.40 -26.31
CA SER A 235 -0.95 -3.51 -27.04
C SER A 235 0.17 -2.95 -26.16
N SER A 236 0.18 -3.23 -24.85
CA SER A 236 1.08 -2.52 -23.93
C SER A 236 2.56 -2.88 -24.11
N ILE A 237 2.87 -4.02 -24.75
CA ILE A 237 4.25 -4.40 -25.11
C ILE A 237 4.92 -3.37 -26.03
N PHE A 238 4.12 -2.65 -26.84
CA PHE A 238 4.64 -1.61 -27.74
C PHE A 238 5.09 -0.35 -27.01
N LEU A 239 4.70 -0.16 -25.74
CA LEU A 239 5.13 0.99 -24.93
C LEU A 239 6.63 0.98 -24.64
N VAL A 240 7.30 -0.17 -24.74
CA VAL A 240 8.79 -0.27 -24.67
C VAL A 240 9.46 0.71 -25.61
N ALA A 241 8.92 0.86 -26.83
CA ALA A 241 9.52 1.73 -27.83
C ALA A 241 9.26 3.23 -27.58
N PHE A 242 8.39 3.57 -26.61
CA PHE A 242 7.99 4.94 -26.30
C PHE A 242 8.03 5.19 -24.78
N PRO A 243 9.21 5.33 -24.17
CA PRO A 243 9.34 5.51 -22.72
C PRO A 243 8.52 6.68 -22.16
N SER A 244 8.44 7.81 -22.88
CA SER A 244 7.63 8.95 -22.45
C SER A 244 6.13 8.63 -22.38
N LEU A 245 5.60 7.85 -23.32
CA LEU A 245 4.22 7.37 -23.29
C LEU A 245 4.04 6.36 -22.17
N LEU A 246 4.97 5.42 -22.00
CA LEU A 246 4.94 4.44 -20.91
C LEU A 246 4.76 5.11 -19.54
N ARG A 247 5.58 6.13 -19.23
CA ARG A 247 5.47 6.91 -17.98
C ARG A 247 4.11 7.54 -17.80
N ARG A 248 3.56 8.14 -18.85
CA ARG A 248 2.20 8.73 -18.80
C ARG A 248 1.12 7.67 -18.56
N TYR A 249 1.22 6.50 -19.21
CA TYR A 249 0.32 5.37 -18.96
C TYR A 249 0.39 4.87 -17.52
N ILE A 250 1.59 4.77 -16.94
CA ILE A 250 1.78 4.39 -15.53
C ILE A 250 1.09 5.42 -14.63
N LYS A 251 1.31 6.71 -14.84
CA LYS A 251 0.67 7.79 -14.06
C LYS A 251 -0.86 7.72 -14.10
N VAL A 252 -1.44 7.54 -15.28
CA VAL A 252 -2.89 7.43 -15.49
C VAL A 252 -3.47 6.17 -14.84
N ALA A 253 -2.81 5.02 -15.02
CA ALA A 253 -3.24 3.77 -14.39
C ALA A 253 -3.16 3.84 -12.86
N LEU A 254 -2.11 4.48 -12.30
CA LEU A 254 -1.99 4.71 -10.86
C LEU A 254 -3.09 5.61 -10.31
N HIS A 255 -3.47 6.66 -11.04
CA HIS A 255 -4.60 7.51 -10.67
C HIS A 255 -5.88 6.68 -10.55
N PHE A 256 -6.27 5.98 -11.63
CA PHE A 256 -7.46 5.13 -11.65
C PHE A 256 -7.43 4.00 -10.63
N TRP A 257 -6.25 3.45 -10.34
CA TRP A 257 -6.07 2.46 -9.29
C TRP A 257 -6.40 3.02 -7.90
N GLY A 258 -5.93 4.23 -7.59
CA GLY A 258 -6.15 4.86 -6.30
C GLY A 258 -7.58 5.36 -6.09
N THR A 259 -8.14 6.07 -7.09
CA THR A 259 -9.39 6.84 -6.96
C THR A 259 -10.61 6.18 -7.62
N GLY A 260 -10.40 5.17 -8.46
CA GLY A 260 -11.48 4.56 -9.25
C GLY A 260 -12.55 3.86 -8.40
N GLY A 261 -13.79 3.89 -8.91
CA GLY A 261 -14.92 3.13 -8.36
C GLY A 261 -15.13 1.79 -9.08
N GLY A 262 -15.90 0.89 -8.46
CA GLY A 262 -16.33 -0.36 -9.08
C GLY A 262 -15.16 -1.28 -9.46
N ALA A 263 -15.11 -1.73 -10.72
CA ALA A 263 -14.08 -2.63 -11.22
C ALA A 263 -12.79 -1.92 -11.66
N LEU A 264 -12.81 -0.58 -11.77
CA LEU A 264 -11.71 0.20 -12.36
C LEU A 264 -10.37 0.02 -11.61
N PRO A 265 -10.31 0.07 -10.26
CA PRO A 265 -9.05 -0.14 -9.55
C PRO A 265 -8.39 -1.48 -9.85
N VAL A 266 -9.19 -2.55 -9.95
CA VAL A 266 -8.70 -3.89 -10.27
C VAL A 266 -8.15 -3.94 -11.68
N VAL A 267 -8.85 -3.36 -12.66
CA VAL A 267 -8.41 -3.34 -14.05
C VAL A 267 -7.11 -2.53 -14.20
N SER A 268 -7.02 -1.36 -13.57
CA SER A 268 -5.81 -0.54 -13.58
C SER A 268 -4.62 -1.24 -12.92
N PHE A 269 -4.85 -1.92 -11.80
CA PHE A 269 -3.81 -2.74 -11.16
C PHE A 269 -3.31 -3.86 -12.07
N LEU A 270 -4.23 -4.60 -12.70
CA LEU A 270 -3.87 -5.68 -13.61
C LEU A 270 -3.08 -5.16 -14.82
N PHE A 271 -3.39 -3.95 -15.30
CA PHE A 271 -2.62 -3.30 -16.36
C PHE A 271 -1.19 -2.96 -15.89
N LEU A 272 -1.03 -2.36 -14.71
CA LEU A 272 0.28 -2.04 -14.11
C LEU A 272 1.14 -3.29 -13.86
N ARG A 273 0.55 -4.33 -13.27
CA ARG A 273 1.24 -5.61 -13.02
C ARG A 273 1.73 -6.24 -14.31
N ASP A 274 0.90 -6.19 -15.35
CA ASP A 274 1.19 -6.74 -16.65
C ASP A 274 2.28 -5.95 -17.40
N LEU A 275 2.36 -4.63 -17.21
CA LEU A 275 3.51 -3.83 -17.62
C LEU A 275 4.79 -4.29 -16.90
N CYS A 276 4.75 -4.41 -15.57
CA CYS A 276 5.93 -4.82 -14.79
C CYS A 276 6.45 -6.20 -15.22
N VAL A 277 5.55 -7.17 -15.41
CA VAL A 277 5.91 -8.54 -15.84
C VAL A 277 6.49 -8.58 -17.25
N ARG A 278 5.98 -7.76 -18.18
CA ARG A 278 6.41 -7.80 -19.58
C ARG A 278 7.61 -6.91 -19.90
N LEU A 279 7.69 -5.74 -19.26
CA LEU A 279 8.70 -4.72 -19.56
C LEU A 279 9.86 -4.77 -18.55
N GLY A 280 9.66 -5.40 -17.40
CA GLY A 280 10.69 -5.55 -16.37
C GLY A 280 11.25 -4.20 -15.92
N SER A 281 12.59 -4.12 -15.86
CA SER A 281 13.35 -2.98 -15.32
C SER A 281 13.01 -1.62 -15.92
N ASP A 282 12.43 -1.53 -17.12
CA ASP A 282 12.09 -0.24 -17.74
C ASP A 282 10.99 0.52 -17.00
N CYS A 283 10.18 -0.18 -16.20
CA CYS A 283 9.06 0.43 -15.49
C CYS A 283 8.96 0.04 -14.01
N LEU A 284 9.72 -0.96 -13.53
CA LEU A 284 9.61 -1.46 -12.16
C LEU A 284 9.81 -0.36 -11.12
N ASP A 285 10.86 0.46 -11.24
CA ASP A 285 11.15 1.52 -10.28
C ASP A 285 10.07 2.59 -10.23
N GLU A 286 9.60 3.03 -11.40
CA GLU A 286 8.54 4.04 -11.49
C GLU A 286 7.20 3.50 -10.99
N CYS A 287 6.90 2.23 -11.28
CA CYS A 287 5.72 1.54 -10.78
C CYS A 287 5.75 1.35 -9.26
N PHE A 288 6.87 0.89 -8.67
CA PHE A 288 7.00 0.69 -7.22
C PHE A 288 6.96 2.02 -6.46
N LYS A 289 7.71 3.02 -6.92
CA LYS A 289 7.66 4.37 -6.34
C LYS A 289 6.26 4.98 -6.48
N GLY A 290 5.67 4.87 -7.67
CA GLY A 290 4.35 5.43 -7.98
C GLY A 290 3.22 4.78 -7.20
N ILE A 291 3.19 3.44 -7.11
CA ILE A 291 2.13 2.72 -6.40
C ILE A 291 2.20 2.96 -4.89
N TYR A 292 3.40 3.03 -4.31
CA TYR A 292 3.58 3.37 -2.91
C TYR A 292 3.12 4.81 -2.62
N LYS A 293 3.55 5.78 -3.42
CA LYS A 293 3.10 7.18 -3.27
C LYS A 293 1.58 7.29 -3.36
N ALA A 294 0.97 6.69 -4.38
CA ALA A 294 -0.48 6.69 -4.56
C ALA A 294 -1.21 5.99 -3.40
N TYR A 295 -0.65 4.91 -2.84
CA TYR A 295 -1.18 4.27 -1.64
C TYR A 295 -1.20 5.22 -0.44
N VAL A 296 -0.07 5.88 -0.16
CA VAL A 296 0.08 6.81 0.98
C VAL A 296 -0.90 7.98 0.87
N LEU A 297 -1.09 8.51 -0.35
CA LEU A 297 -2.07 9.57 -0.61
C LEU A 297 -3.51 9.12 -0.33
N ASN A 298 -3.85 7.86 -0.54
CA ASN A 298 -5.18 7.32 -0.24
C ASN A 298 -5.41 7.04 1.26
N CYS A 299 -4.34 7.01 2.06
CA CYS A 299 -4.38 6.66 3.49
C CYS A 299 -4.68 7.82 4.45
N GLN A 300 -4.99 9.03 3.97
CA GLN A 300 -5.11 10.22 4.86
C GLN A 300 -6.29 10.12 5.85
N PHE A 301 -7.43 9.60 5.39
CA PHE A 301 -8.67 9.52 6.16
C PHE A 301 -9.23 8.10 6.11
N ILE A 302 -9.73 7.58 7.25
CA ILE A 302 -10.34 6.25 7.31
C ILE A 302 -11.78 6.33 7.79
N ASN A 303 -12.65 5.67 7.03
CA ASN A 303 -13.99 5.26 7.44
C ASN A 303 -14.17 3.76 7.12
N ALA A 304 -15.31 3.16 7.47
CA ALA A 304 -15.49 1.70 7.31
C ALA A 304 -15.41 1.22 5.84
N LEU A 305 -15.99 1.97 4.90
CA LEU A 305 -15.96 1.65 3.47
C LEU A 305 -14.55 1.86 2.90
N LYS A 306 -13.94 2.99 3.23
CA LYS A 306 -12.58 3.35 2.82
C LYS A 306 -11.53 2.39 3.40
N LEU A 307 -11.78 1.79 4.57
CA LEU A 307 -10.90 0.78 5.14
C LEU A 307 -10.80 -0.47 4.24
N GLN A 308 -11.91 -0.93 3.67
CA GLN A 308 -11.90 -2.07 2.73
C GLN A 308 -11.13 -1.71 1.45
N HIS A 309 -11.33 -0.49 0.94
CA HIS A 309 -10.57 0.00 -0.21
C HIS A 309 -9.06 0.08 0.08
N ILE A 310 -8.66 0.65 1.22
CA ILE A 310 -7.25 0.73 1.63
C ILE A 310 -6.64 -0.67 1.78
N GLN A 311 -7.38 -1.64 2.31
CA GLN A 311 -6.92 -3.03 2.40
C GLN A 311 -6.73 -3.65 1.01
N PHE A 312 -7.66 -3.43 0.09
CA PHE A 312 -7.53 -3.83 -1.30
C PHE A 312 -6.28 -3.21 -1.95
N LEU A 313 -6.07 -1.90 -1.84
CA LEU A 313 -4.89 -1.22 -2.37
C LEU A 313 -3.61 -1.78 -1.74
N GLY A 314 -3.59 -2.03 -0.43
CA GLY A 314 -2.44 -2.64 0.25
C GLY A 314 -2.10 -4.02 -0.29
N ASN A 315 -3.11 -4.86 -0.53
CA ASN A 315 -2.92 -6.19 -1.14
C ASN A 315 -2.38 -6.08 -2.57
N CYS A 316 -2.86 -5.12 -3.36
CA CYS A 316 -2.32 -4.84 -4.71
C CYS A 316 -0.83 -4.45 -4.65
N VAL A 317 -0.45 -3.56 -3.74
CA VAL A 317 0.96 -3.19 -3.56
C VAL A 317 1.81 -4.42 -3.23
N ILE A 318 1.38 -5.24 -2.26
CA ILE A 318 2.08 -6.45 -1.85
C ILE A 318 2.21 -7.44 -3.02
N GLU A 319 1.15 -7.65 -3.80
CA GLU A 319 1.18 -8.52 -4.99
C GLU A 319 2.16 -7.98 -6.05
N LEU A 320 2.23 -6.66 -6.25
CA LEU A 320 3.16 -6.08 -7.22
C LEU A 320 4.62 -6.26 -6.80
N LEU A 321 4.93 -6.14 -5.51
CA LEU A 321 6.30 -6.35 -4.99
C LEU A 321 6.81 -7.77 -5.32
N GLY A 322 5.91 -8.76 -5.42
CA GLY A 322 6.26 -10.14 -5.78
C GLY A 322 6.68 -10.33 -7.24
N VAL A 323 6.57 -9.30 -8.10
CA VAL A 323 7.04 -9.37 -9.48
C VAL A 323 8.57 -9.39 -9.55
N ASP A 324 9.24 -8.61 -8.70
CA ASP A 324 10.70 -8.58 -8.59
C ASP A 324 11.13 -8.20 -7.16
N LEU A 325 11.46 -9.21 -6.35
CA LEU A 325 11.82 -9.03 -4.94
C LEU A 325 13.11 -8.22 -4.72
N PRO A 326 14.17 -8.37 -5.52
CA PRO A 326 15.40 -7.57 -5.35
C PRO A 326 15.15 -6.07 -5.51
N THR A 327 14.46 -5.65 -6.57
CA THR A 327 14.10 -4.23 -6.76
C THR A 327 13.11 -3.79 -5.67
N ALA A 328 12.11 -4.62 -5.35
CA ALA A 328 11.14 -4.31 -4.30
C ALA A 328 11.80 -4.07 -2.93
N TYR A 329 12.84 -4.83 -2.59
CA TYR A 329 13.63 -4.66 -1.37
C TYR A 329 14.30 -3.28 -1.30
N GLN A 330 14.89 -2.80 -2.39
CA GLN A 330 15.55 -1.49 -2.44
C GLN A 330 14.56 -0.37 -2.10
N HIS A 331 13.37 -0.39 -2.71
CA HIS A 331 12.29 0.56 -2.40
C HIS A 331 11.79 0.40 -0.96
N ALA A 332 11.54 -0.83 -0.52
CA ALA A 332 11.08 -1.12 0.84
C ALA A 332 12.05 -0.61 1.90
N PHE A 333 13.35 -0.81 1.71
CA PHE A 333 14.40 -0.33 2.61
C PHE A 333 14.34 1.20 2.75
N VAL A 334 14.26 1.93 1.64
CA VAL A 334 14.18 3.40 1.65
C VAL A 334 12.93 3.88 2.38
N PHE A 335 11.77 3.32 2.08
CA PHE A 335 10.50 3.73 2.68
C PHE A 335 10.41 3.37 4.17
N ILE A 336 10.89 2.20 4.59
CA ILE A 336 10.95 1.82 6.00
C ILE A 336 11.94 2.71 6.76
N ARG A 337 13.08 3.06 6.15
CA ARG A 337 14.04 4.01 6.73
C ARG A 337 13.40 5.39 6.94
N GLN A 338 12.60 5.89 6.01
CA GLN A 338 11.85 7.14 6.18
C GLN A 338 10.90 7.10 7.38
N LEU A 339 10.16 5.99 7.56
CA LEU A 339 9.31 5.80 8.75
C LEU A 339 10.13 5.82 10.05
N ALA A 340 11.32 5.22 10.05
CA ALA A 340 12.23 5.25 11.19
C ALA A 340 12.71 6.68 11.50
N MET A 341 13.01 7.48 10.48
CA MET A 341 13.44 8.87 10.66
C MET A 341 12.35 9.74 11.29
N ILE A 342 11.09 9.62 10.82
CA ILE A 342 9.94 10.33 11.40
C ILE A 342 9.74 9.94 12.87
N LEU A 343 9.83 8.65 13.20
CA LEU A 343 9.73 8.19 14.59
C LEU A 343 10.88 8.71 15.46
N ARG A 344 12.11 8.69 14.93
CA ARG A 344 13.30 9.19 15.63
C ARG A 344 13.18 10.68 15.93
N ASP A 345 12.68 11.45 14.97
CA ASP A 345 12.42 12.88 15.17
C ASP A 345 11.42 13.10 16.31
N ALA A 346 10.30 12.37 16.32
CA ALA A 346 9.32 12.44 17.40
C ALA A 346 9.88 12.05 18.79
N LEU A 347 10.80 11.09 18.85
CA LEU A 347 11.47 10.71 20.10
C LEU A 347 12.46 11.77 20.60
N ASN A 348 13.11 12.49 19.68
CA ASN A 348 14.14 13.48 19.99
C ASN A 348 13.55 14.86 20.33
N THR A 349 12.65 15.38 19.48
CA THR A 349 12.07 16.72 19.64
C THR A 349 10.95 16.76 20.67
N LYS A 350 10.19 15.66 20.80
CA LYS A 350 9.06 15.50 21.73
C LYS A 350 7.98 16.58 21.62
N THR A 351 7.82 17.17 20.43
CA THR A 351 6.77 18.17 20.16
C THR A 351 5.44 17.50 19.81
N LYS A 352 4.33 18.22 20.03
CA LYS A 352 2.98 17.75 19.66
C LYS A 352 2.87 17.45 18.16
N GLU A 353 3.54 18.25 17.33
CA GLU A 353 3.58 18.11 15.87
C GLU A 353 4.34 16.86 15.44
N ALA A 354 5.52 16.61 16.02
CA ALA A 354 6.29 15.41 15.71
C ALA A 354 5.55 14.13 16.12
N PHE A 355 4.88 14.13 17.28
CA PHE A 355 3.99 13.03 17.66
C PHE A 355 2.80 12.86 16.71
N ARG A 356 2.24 13.97 16.20
CA ARG A 356 1.12 13.93 15.25
C ARG A 356 1.53 13.23 13.96
N LYS A 357 2.71 13.53 13.40
CA LYS A 357 3.23 12.88 12.18
C LYS A 357 3.27 11.34 12.31
N VAL A 358 3.68 10.82 13.47
CA VAL A 358 3.70 9.37 13.74
C VAL A 358 2.30 8.79 13.95
N TYR A 359 1.38 9.56 14.54
CA TYR A 359 0.04 9.10 14.93
C TYR A 359 -1.06 9.43 13.90
N GLU A 360 -0.67 9.72 12.67
CA GLU A 360 -1.57 9.87 11.54
C GLU A 360 -1.84 8.53 10.83
N TRP A 361 -3.01 8.44 10.19
CA TRP A 361 -3.39 7.25 9.45
C TRP A 361 -2.42 6.90 8.32
N LYS A 362 -1.82 7.89 7.66
CA LYS A 362 -0.81 7.65 6.63
C LYS A 362 0.32 6.79 7.18
N PHE A 363 0.94 7.23 8.27
CA PHE A 363 2.06 6.54 8.91
C PHE A 363 1.67 5.12 9.37
N ILE A 364 0.54 4.98 10.04
CA ILE A 364 0.08 3.68 10.55
C ILE A 364 -0.27 2.70 9.42
N ASN A 365 -0.89 3.16 8.33
CA ASN A 365 -1.16 2.30 7.17
C ASN A 365 0.12 1.89 6.44
N CYS A 366 1.15 2.75 6.38
CA CYS A 366 2.46 2.34 5.86
C CYS A 366 3.04 1.19 6.69
N LEU A 367 2.94 1.24 8.03
CA LEU A 367 3.38 0.13 8.88
C LEU A 367 2.58 -1.15 8.62
N GLU A 368 1.26 -1.05 8.45
CA GLU A 368 0.41 -2.20 8.12
C GLU A 368 0.75 -2.80 6.74
N LEU A 369 1.03 -1.94 5.74
CA LEU A 369 1.46 -2.34 4.41
C LEU A 369 2.77 -3.14 4.48
N TRP A 370 3.80 -2.57 5.11
CA TRP A 370 5.10 -3.23 5.23
C TRP A 370 5.05 -4.48 6.12
N THR A 371 4.17 -4.48 7.12
CA THR A 371 3.86 -5.69 7.88
C THR A 371 3.28 -6.77 6.97
N GLY A 372 2.34 -6.42 6.10
CA GLY A 372 1.77 -7.34 5.11
C GLY A 372 2.79 -7.86 4.12
N ALA A 373 3.64 -6.99 3.57
CA ALA A 373 4.71 -7.36 2.65
C ALA A 373 5.71 -8.33 3.32
N LEU A 374 6.10 -8.06 4.57
CA LEU A 374 6.97 -8.95 5.33
C LEU A 374 6.29 -10.27 5.71
N CYS A 375 4.97 -10.27 5.94
CA CYS A 375 4.24 -11.51 6.17
C CYS A 375 4.19 -12.38 4.90
N ALA A 376 4.13 -11.76 3.72
CA ALA A 376 4.07 -12.46 2.44
C ALA A 376 5.45 -12.98 2.00
N TYR A 377 6.51 -12.17 2.17
CA TYR A 377 7.83 -12.44 1.60
C TYR A 377 8.94 -12.58 2.65
N GLY A 378 8.64 -12.57 3.95
CA GLY A 378 9.67 -12.60 5.01
C GLY A 378 10.49 -13.90 5.09
N SER A 379 10.04 -14.97 4.42
CA SER A 379 10.83 -16.18 4.20
C SER A 379 11.94 -15.99 3.16
N GLU A 380 11.77 -15.06 2.23
CA GLU A 380 12.71 -14.78 1.15
C GLU A 380 13.95 -14.04 1.68
N ALA A 381 15.09 -14.29 1.05
CA ALA A 381 16.37 -13.74 1.48
C ALA A 381 16.39 -12.20 1.47
N ASP A 382 15.76 -11.58 0.47
CA ASP A 382 15.73 -10.13 0.30
C ASP A 382 14.91 -9.43 1.41
N PHE A 383 13.75 -9.98 1.79
CA PHE A 383 12.85 -9.32 2.75
C PHE A 383 13.14 -9.65 4.21
N ARG A 384 13.83 -10.75 4.50
CA ARG A 384 14.17 -11.16 5.87
C ARG A 384 14.91 -10.08 6.68
N PRO A 385 15.90 -9.33 6.13
CA PRO A 385 16.58 -8.23 6.85
C PRO A 385 15.65 -7.10 7.30
N LEU A 386 14.51 -6.89 6.63
CA LEU A 386 13.56 -5.82 6.96
C LEU A 386 12.74 -6.12 8.22
N ALA A 387 12.72 -7.37 8.70
CA ALA A 387 11.92 -7.79 9.84
C ALA A 387 12.29 -7.07 11.13
N TYR A 388 13.59 -6.97 11.43
CA TYR A 388 14.06 -6.34 12.65
C TYR A 388 13.82 -4.82 12.66
N PRO A 389 14.22 -4.04 11.62
CA PRO A 389 13.92 -2.61 11.55
C PRO A 389 12.44 -2.30 11.69
N LEU A 390 11.56 -3.01 10.97
CA LEU A 390 10.13 -2.77 11.03
C LEU A 390 9.56 -3.07 12.44
N THR A 391 9.99 -4.18 13.05
CA THR A 391 9.63 -4.55 14.43
C THR A 391 10.04 -3.47 15.44
N GLN A 392 11.23 -2.89 15.29
CA GLN A 392 11.69 -1.79 16.16
C GLN A 392 10.85 -0.53 16.00
N ILE A 393 10.51 -0.14 14.75
CA ILE A 393 9.66 1.02 14.49
C ILE A 393 8.29 0.82 15.13
N ILE A 394 7.62 -0.31 14.87
CA ILE A 394 6.30 -0.62 15.43
C ILE A 394 6.35 -0.63 16.98
N SER A 395 7.39 -1.22 17.56
CA SER A 395 7.59 -1.26 19.01
C SER A 395 7.87 0.13 19.61
N GLY A 396 8.54 1.01 18.86
CA GLY A 396 8.75 2.40 19.24
C GLY A 396 7.46 3.21 19.20
N VAL A 397 6.68 3.08 18.13
CA VAL A 397 5.36 3.72 17.97
C VAL A 397 4.42 3.31 19.10
N ALA A 398 4.37 2.02 19.44
CA ALA A 398 3.50 1.51 20.50
C ALA A 398 3.84 2.06 21.90
N ARG A 399 5.07 2.54 22.11
CA ARG A 399 5.58 3.08 23.37
C ARG A 399 5.77 4.61 23.37
N LEU A 400 5.57 5.27 22.22
CA LEU A 400 5.87 6.69 22.04
C LEU A 400 5.08 7.58 23.00
N VAL A 401 3.76 7.34 23.12
CA VAL A 401 2.88 8.04 24.06
C VAL A 401 2.08 7.02 24.88
N PRO A 402 2.45 6.77 26.14
CA PRO A 402 1.80 5.78 27.01
C PRO A 402 0.47 6.30 27.60
N SER A 403 -0.43 6.78 26.74
CA SER A 403 -1.77 7.28 27.14
C SER A 403 -2.87 6.28 26.79
N ALA A 404 -3.86 6.14 27.68
CA ALA A 404 -5.08 5.36 27.45
C ALA A 404 -5.86 5.83 26.20
N ARG A 405 -5.72 7.11 25.81
CA ARG A 405 -6.36 7.67 24.61
C ARG A 405 -5.88 7.03 23.30
N TYR A 406 -4.65 6.51 23.28
CA TYR A 406 -4.06 5.83 22.11
C TYR A 406 -4.12 4.31 22.23
N PHE A 407 -4.96 3.77 23.12
CA PHE A 407 -5.17 2.32 23.25
C PHE A 407 -5.47 1.63 21.91
N PRO A 408 -6.37 2.14 21.04
CA PRO A 408 -6.63 1.50 19.73
C PRO A 408 -5.38 1.34 18.86
N LEU A 409 -4.55 2.39 18.82
CA LEU A 409 -3.28 2.40 18.08
C LEU A 409 -2.28 1.41 18.66
N ARG A 410 -2.16 1.33 19.99
CA ARG A 410 -1.25 0.38 20.67
C ARG A 410 -1.65 -1.07 20.44
N VAL A 411 -2.96 -1.40 20.47
CA VAL A 411 -3.45 -2.74 20.11
C VAL A 411 -3.11 -3.07 18.65
N ARG A 412 -3.29 -2.11 17.74
CA ARG A 412 -2.93 -2.28 16.33
C ARG A 412 -1.44 -2.59 16.15
N CYS A 413 -0.57 -1.90 16.89
CA CYS A 413 0.85 -2.20 16.89
C CYS A 413 1.13 -3.62 17.40
N ALA A 414 0.50 -4.03 18.51
CA ALA A 414 0.62 -5.40 19.02
C ALA A 414 0.17 -6.45 18.00
N LYS A 415 -0.92 -6.21 17.28
CA LYS A 415 -1.40 -7.04 16.16
C LYS A 415 -0.36 -7.18 15.05
N MET A 416 0.24 -6.08 14.62
CA MET A 416 1.29 -6.11 13.60
C MET A 416 2.50 -6.92 14.07
N LEU A 417 2.96 -6.70 15.30
CA LEU A 417 4.08 -7.46 15.88
C LEU A 417 3.78 -8.96 15.97
N ASN A 418 2.58 -9.33 16.41
CA ASN A 418 2.14 -10.73 16.45
C ASN A 418 2.11 -11.37 15.06
N ARG A 419 1.67 -10.64 14.02
CA ARG A 419 1.67 -11.11 12.63
C ARG A 419 3.09 -11.37 12.12
N ILE A 420 4.02 -10.44 12.36
CA ILE A 420 5.42 -10.59 11.97
C ILE A 420 6.06 -11.77 12.69
N ALA A 421 5.83 -11.93 13.99
CA ALA A 421 6.36 -13.05 14.76
C ALA A 421 5.87 -14.40 14.21
N ALA A 422 4.58 -14.48 13.88
CA ALA A 422 3.97 -15.69 13.32
C ALA A 422 4.52 -16.03 11.92
N SER A 423 4.73 -15.03 11.06
CA SER A 423 5.21 -15.26 9.68
C SER A 423 6.70 -15.57 9.60
N THR A 424 7.51 -14.91 10.43
CA THR A 424 8.98 -15.07 10.42
C THR A 424 9.47 -16.20 11.32
N GLY A 425 8.60 -16.75 12.16
CA GLY A 425 8.98 -17.73 13.18
C GLY A 425 9.92 -17.16 14.25
N THR A 426 10.04 -15.82 14.35
CA THR A 426 10.96 -15.14 15.27
C THR A 426 10.21 -14.62 16.49
N PHE A 427 10.79 -14.80 17.67
CA PHE A 427 10.20 -14.32 18.91
C PHE A 427 10.25 -12.79 19.00
N ILE A 428 9.08 -12.16 19.11
CA ILE A 428 8.92 -10.73 19.37
C ILE A 428 8.21 -10.54 20.72
N PRO A 429 8.79 -9.83 21.70
CA PRO A 429 8.22 -9.71 23.04
C PRO A 429 7.02 -8.74 23.09
N VAL A 430 5.83 -9.21 22.74
CA VAL A 430 4.58 -8.40 22.73
C VAL A 430 3.89 -8.39 24.10
N SER A 431 4.10 -9.40 24.94
CA SER A 431 3.43 -9.58 26.23
C SER A 431 3.43 -8.33 27.12
N MET A 432 4.59 -7.68 27.31
CA MET A 432 4.69 -6.52 28.21
C MET A 432 3.91 -5.32 27.70
N LEU A 433 3.98 -5.07 26.39
CA LEU A 433 3.23 -3.98 25.75
C LEU A 433 1.73 -4.09 26.04
N LEU A 434 1.19 -5.31 25.97
CA LEU A 434 -0.22 -5.62 26.20
C LEU A 434 -0.60 -5.58 27.69
N LEU A 435 0.26 -6.12 28.56
CA LEU A 435 0.01 -6.14 30.01
C LEU A 435 0.01 -4.73 30.60
N ASP A 436 0.90 -3.85 30.14
CA ASP A 436 0.94 -2.45 30.58
C ASP A 436 -0.34 -1.69 30.19
N MET A 437 -1.05 -2.14 29.15
CA MET A 437 -2.33 -1.55 28.75
C MET A 437 -3.48 -1.88 29.71
N LEU A 438 -3.34 -2.93 30.54
CA LEU A 438 -4.32 -3.27 31.59
C LEU A 438 -4.20 -2.39 32.84
N GLU A 439 -3.11 -1.62 32.96
CA GLU A 439 -2.84 -0.79 34.14
C GLU A 439 -3.50 0.61 34.09
N MET A 440 -4.31 0.86 33.06
CA MET A 440 -5.04 2.13 32.96
C MET A 440 -6.03 2.32 34.12
N LYS A 441 -6.04 3.53 34.69
CA LYS A 441 -6.82 3.87 35.89
C LYS A 441 -8.32 3.71 35.67
N GLU A 442 -8.77 3.88 34.44
CA GLU A 442 -10.16 3.83 34.01
C GLU A 442 -10.77 2.43 34.19
N LEU A 443 -10.01 1.35 34.04
CA LEU A 443 -10.50 -0.02 34.23
C LEU A 443 -10.87 -0.35 35.68
N ASN A 444 -10.36 0.45 36.64
CA ASN A 444 -10.61 0.27 38.07
C ASN A 444 -11.71 1.19 38.62
N ARG A 445 -12.33 2.00 37.76
CA ARG A 445 -13.42 2.90 38.12
C ARG A 445 -14.75 2.38 37.57
N PRO A 446 -15.88 2.62 38.25
CA PRO A 446 -17.19 2.30 37.69
C PRO A 446 -17.37 3.06 36.36
N PRO A 447 -17.98 2.43 35.35
CA PRO A 447 -18.18 3.08 34.07
C PRO A 447 -19.06 4.32 34.23
N ALA A 448 -18.66 5.41 33.57
CA ALA A 448 -19.36 6.69 33.57
C ALA A 448 -19.50 7.19 32.13
N GLY A 449 -20.63 7.82 31.81
CA GLY A 449 -21.06 8.11 30.43
C GLY A 449 -22.07 7.06 29.98
N GLY A 450 -23.24 7.53 29.53
CA GLY A 450 -24.48 6.76 29.35
C GLY A 450 -24.42 5.57 28.39
N VAL A 451 -25.57 5.14 27.85
CA VAL A 451 -25.66 4.04 26.88
C VAL A 451 -24.85 4.40 25.63
N SER A 452 -23.59 3.99 25.59
CA SER A 452 -22.64 4.43 24.58
C SER A 452 -22.66 3.50 23.38
N LYS A 453 -22.73 4.08 22.19
CA LYS A 453 -22.59 3.41 20.90
C LYS A 453 -21.28 2.62 20.87
N ALA A 454 -21.32 1.37 20.43
CA ALA A 454 -20.16 0.49 20.39
C ALA A 454 -18.97 1.15 19.65
N VAL A 455 -17.78 1.08 20.26
CA VAL A 455 -16.56 1.70 19.71
C VAL A 455 -15.83 0.69 18.85
N ASP A 456 -15.75 0.96 17.55
CA ASP A 456 -14.91 0.18 16.65
C ASP A 456 -13.45 0.64 16.75
N LEU A 457 -12.61 -0.17 17.39
CA LEU A 457 -11.17 0.09 17.54
C LEU A 457 -10.43 0.04 16.20
N ARG A 458 -11.01 -0.57 15.15
CA ARG A 458 -10.38 -0.67 13.82
C ARG A 458 -10.39 0.68 13.08
N THR A 459 -11.36 1.54 13.35
CA THR A 459 -11.52 2.81 12.62
C THR A 459 -11.10 4.02 13.44
N LYS A 460 -10.36 3.83 14.55
CA LYS A 460 -9.88 4.93 15.40
C LYS A 460 -8.42 4.70 15.80
N LEU A 461 -7.62 5.77 15.81
CA LEU A 461 -6.28 5.78 16.41
C LEU A 461 -6.29 6.38 17.82
N LYS A 462 -7.18 7.37 18.04
CA LYS A 462 -7.31 8.13 19.28
C LYS A 462 -8.78 8.20 19.72
N VAL A 463 -9.02 8.14 21.02
CA VAL A 463 -10.36 8.33 21.62
C VAL A 463 -10.43 9.56 22.53
N SER A 464 -11.65 10.04 22.77
CA SER A 464 -11.94 11.12 23.73
C SER A 464 -11.88 10.59 25.17
N GLU A 465 -11.66 11.49 26.13
CA GLU A 465 -11.66 11.13 27.56
C GLU A 465 -13.02 10.66 28.07
N THR A 466 -14.11 11.16 27.46
CA THR A 466 -15.46 10.67 27.73
C THR A 466 -15.63 9.22 27.29
N THR A 467 -15.06 8.85 26.14
CA THR A 467 -15.14 7.47 25.61
C THR A 467 -14.40 6.49 26.51
N LEU A 468 -13.27 6.89 27.11
CA LEU A 468 -12.46 6.03 27.99
C LEU A 468 -13.25 5.50 29.21
N LYS A 469 -14.22 6.28 29.69
CA LYS A 469 -15.02 5.96 30.88
C LYS A 469 -16.23 5.05 30.56
N THR A 470 -16.54 4.86 29.28
CA THR A 470 -17.70 4.07 28.86
C THR A 470 -17.47 2.58 29.08
N ARG A 471 -18.53 1.87 29.49
CA ARG A 471 -18.48 0.42 29.69
C ARG A 471 -18.05 -0.33 28.42
N ALA A 472 -18.62 0.03 27.27
CA ALA A 472 -18.36 -0.62 25.99
C ALA A 472 -16.88 -0.51 25.58
N PHE A 473 -16.25 0.66 25.80
CA PHE A 473 -14.84 0.84 25.49
C PHE A 473 -13.95 0.03 26.44
N GLN A 474 -14.21 0.08 27.76
CA GLN A 474 -13.44 -0.70 28.73
C GLN A 474 -13.50 -2.21 28.45
N GLU A 475 -14.68 -2.73 28.12
CA GLU A 475 -14.85 -4.13 27.70
C GLU A 475 -14.09 -4.44 26.41
N ALA A 476 -14.18 -3.58 25.39
CA ALA A 476 -13.42 -3.74 24.15
C ALA A 476 -11.90 -3.74 24.38
N CYS A 477 -11.40 -2.93 25.31
CA CYS A 477 -9.99 -2.89 25.68
C CYS A 477 -9.53 -4.22 26.27
N VAL A 478 -10.21 -4.67 27.33
CA VAL A 478 -9.85 -5.92 28.04
C VAL A 478 -9.92 -7.12 27.09
N LEU A 479 -10.96 -7.22 26.27
CA LEU A 479 -11.10 -8.29 25.30
C LEU A 479 -10.00 -8.25 24.22
N SER A 480 -9.65 -7.06 23.72
CA SER A 480 -8.57 -6.93 22.74
C SER A 480 -7.21 -7.33 23.32
N VAL A 481 -6.93 -7.00 24.59
CA VAL A 481 -5.70 -7.46 25.25
C VAL A 481 -5.69 -8.98 25.41
N ILE A 482 -6.82 -9.59 25.79
CA ILE A 482 -6.93 -11.05 25.91
C ILE A 482 -6.69 -11.72 24.56
N GLU A 483 -7.34 -11.23 23.51
CA GLU A 483 -7.21 -11.74 22.14
C GLU A 483 -5.74 -11.71 21.69
N GLU A 484 -5.09 -10.55 21.77
CA GLU A 484 -3.70 -10.40 21.31
C GLU A 484 -2.66 -11.10 22.19
N LEU A 485 -2.90 -11.18 23.50
CA LEU A 485 -1.98 -11.86 24.42
C LEU A 485 -2.09 -13.37 24.27
N ALA A 486 -3.31 -13.89 24.08
CA ALA A 486 -3.53 -15.30 23.78
C ALA A 486 -2.91 -15.66 22.43
N ASP A 487 -3.13 -14.84 21.39
CA ASP A 487 -2.51 -15.03 20.07
C ASP A 487 -0.98 -15.02 20.14
N HIS A 488 -0.41 -14.09 20.91
CA HIS A 488 1.04 -14.03 21.13
C HIS A 488 1.58 -15.30 21.79
N LEU A 489 0.99 -15.74 22.90
CA LEU A 489 1.47 -16.90 23.67
C LEU A 489 1.21 -18.23 22.95
N ALA A 490 0.10 -18.36 22.21
CA ALA A 490 -0.23 -19.56 21.47
C ALA A 490 0.81 -19.92 20.41
N GLN A 491 1.42 -18.92 19.76
CA GLN A 491 2.51 -19.11 18.78
C GLN A 491 3.69 -19.89 19.36
N TRP A 492 3.93 -19.72 20.66
CA TRP A 492 5.04 -20.33 21.40
C TRP A 492 4.60 -21.50 22.28
N SER A 493 3.32 -21.89 22.25
CA SER A 493 2.75 -22.92 23.14
C SER A 493 3.24 -24.35 22.87
N TYR A 494 4.01 -24.54 21.81
CA TYR A 494 4.69 -25.80 21.49
C TYR A 494 6.21 -25.71 21.67
N SER A 495 6.74 -24.55 22.09
CA SER A 495 8.16 -24.38 22.34
C SER A 495 8.56 -25.04 23.66
N VAL A 496 9.75 -25.65 23.71
CA VAL A 496 10.34 -26.21 24.95
C VAL A 496 10.39 -25.15 26.07
N ALA A 497 10.57 -23.88 25.71
CA ALA A 497 10.69 -22.74 26.63
C ALA A 497 9.34 -22.12 27.04
N PHE A 498 8.20 -22.70 26.68
CA PHE A 498 6.88 -22.09 26.94
C PHE A 498 6.61 -21.85 28.43
N PHE A 499 7.09 -22.74 29.30
CA PHE A 499 6.97 -22.59 30.76
C PHE A 499 7.60 -21.28 31.23
N GLU A 500 8.85 -21.01 30.81
CA GLU A 500 9.58 -19.80 31.15
C GLU A 500 8.97 -18.56 30.48
N LEU A 501 8.57 -18.67 29.20
CA LEU A 501 7.96 -17.57 28.44
C LEU A 501 6.62 -17.11 29.02
N SER A 502 5.80 -18.04 29.52
CA SER A 502 4.47 -17.75 30.05
C SER A 502 4.47 -17.27 31.51
N PHE A 503 5.58 -17.42 32.23
CA PHE A 503 5.66 -17.12 33.66
C PHE A 503 5.33 -15.66 34.00
N ILE A 504 6.01 -14.69 33.37
CA ILE A 504 5.78 -13.27 33.69
C ILE A 504 4.35 -12.82 33.30
N PRO A 505 3.82 -13.18 32.11
CA PRO A 505 2.41 -12.96 31.80
C PRO A 505 1.46 -13.51 32.87
N LEU A 506 1.65 -14.75 33.33
CA LEU A 506 0.83 -15.35 34.38
C LEU A 506 0.87 -14.54 35.68
N VAL A 507 2.05 -14.12 36.14
CA VAL A 507 2.18 -13.32 37.36
C VAL A 507 1.44 -11.99 37.25
N ARG A 508 1.60 -11.27 36.12
CA ARG A 508 0.93 -9.98 35.90
C ARG A 508 -0.59 -10.14 35.76
N LEU A 509 -1.07 -11.18 35.07
CA LEU A 509 -2.51 -11.47 34.96
C LEU A 509 -3.14 -11.82 36.31
N ARG A 510 -2.45 -12.61 37.14
CA ARG A 510 -2.89 -12.92 38.52
C ARG A 510 -2.92 -11.66 39.38
N SER A 511 -1.92 -10.78 39.25
CA SER A 511 -1.90 -9.49 39.93
C SER A 511 -3.10 -8.62 39.52
N PHE A 512 -3.38 -8.51 38.22
CA PHE A 512 -4.56 -7.80 37.71
C PHE A 512 -5.87 -8.34 38.28
N CYS A 513 -6.03 -9.67 38.37
CA CYS A 513 -7.23 -10.27 38.97
C CYS A 513 -7.42 -9.92 40.45
N LYS A 514 -6.32 -9.73 41.20
CA LYS A 514 -6.36 -9.32 42.61
C LYS A 514 -6.70 -7.84 42.78
N THR A 515 -6.25 -6.98 41.87
CA THR A 515 -6.42 -5.52 41.97
C THR A 515 -7.73 -5.01 41.38
N THR A 516 -8.19 -5.61 40.29
CA THR A 516 -9.42 -5.16 39.63
C THR A 516 -10.64 -5.39 40.52
N LYS A 517 -11.58 -4.43 40.55
CA LYS A 517 -12.87 -4.54 41.27
C LYS A 517 -13.99 -5.12 40.39
N VAL A 518 -13.74 -5.31 39.10
CA VAL A 518 -14.77 -5.60 38.11
C VAL A 518 -14.81 -7.12 37.80
N GLU A 519 -15.86 -7.80 38.25
CA GLU A 519 -15.96 -9.27 38.17
C GLU A 519 -15.96 -9.83 36.75
N ARG A 520 -16.58 -9.12 35.79
CA ARG A 520 -16.54 -9.51 34.36
C ARG A 520 -15.11 -9.61 33.82
N PHE A 521 -14.22 -8.68 34.19
CA PHE A 521 -12.83 -8.70 33.75
C PHE A 521 -12.06 -9.83 34.44
N ARG A 522 -12.31 -10.09 35.73
CA ARG A 522 -11.72 -11.23 36.44
C ARG A 522 -12.14 -12.57 35.82
N LYS A 523 -13.39 -12.71 35.41
CA LYS A 523 -13.89 -13.95 34.78
C LYS A 523 -13.12 -14.26 33.49
N GLU A 524 -13.04 -13.29 32.58
CA GLU A 524 -12.33 -13.44 31.31
C GLU A 524 -10.82 -13.68 31.52
N MET A 525 -10.18 -12.95 32.44
CA MET A 525 -8.76 -13.13 32.73
C MET A 525 -8.45 -14.47 33.39
N ARG A 526 -9.28 -14.94 34.33
CA ARG A 526 -9.13 -16.28 34.91
C ARG A 526 -9.28 -17.38 33.86
N GLN A 527 -10.15 -17.18 32.88
CA GLN A 527 -10.26 -18.12 31.75
C GLN A 527 -8.95 -18.17 30.95
N LEU A 528 -8.35 -17.02 30.60
CA LEU A 528 -7.05 -16.98 29.93
C LEU A 528 -5.94 -17.64 30.77
N ILE A 529 -5.86 -17.30 32.06
CA ILE A 529 -4.86 -17.88 33.00
C ILE A 529 -4.93 -19.40 32.99
N ARG A 530 -6.13 -19.99 33.11
CA ARG A 530 -6.32 -21.45 33.08
C ARG A 530 -5.78 -22.09 31.79
N GLN A 531 -5.99 -21.44 30.64
CA GLN A 531 -5.53 -21.96 29.36
C GLN A 531 -4.00 -21.88 29.20
N ILE A 532 -3.39 -20.82 29.73
CA ILE A 532 -1.93 -20.69 29.77
C ILE A 532 -1.33 -21.75 30.70
N GLU A 533 -1.89 -21.94 31.90
CA GLU A 533 -1.45 -22.97 32.87
C GLU A 533 -1.56 -24.38 32.27
N ALA A 534 -2.72 -24.74 31.71
CA ALA A 534 -2.92 -26.04 31.07
C ALA A 534 -1.94 -26.30 29.91
N SER A 535 -1.59 -25.26 29.14
CA SER A 535 -0.61 -25.40 28.06
C SER A 535 0.82 -25.51 28.59
N SER A 536 1.10 -24.87 29.73
CA SER A 536 2.37 -24.98 30.43
C SER A 536 2.58 -26.39 30.97
N GLU A 537 1.56 -26.97 31.59
CA GLU A 537 1.52 -28.37 32.04
C GLU A 537 1.70 -29.33 30.85
N PHE A 538 0.87 -29.18 29.80
CA PHE A 538 0.95 -29.98 28.57
C PHE A 538 2.35 -30.01 27.95
N THR A 539 3.04 -28.87 27.95
CA THR A 539 4.39 -28.74 27.38
C THR A 539 5.43 -29.32 28.33
N ASN A 540 5.31 -29.06 29.63
CA ASN A 540 6.28 -29.49 30.62
C ASN A 540 6.27 -31.01 30.83
N GLU A 541 5.10 -31.65 30.82
CA GLU A 541 4.94 -33.12 30.86
C GLU A 541 5.66 -33.83 29.71
N ARG A 542 5.78 -33.17 28.55
CA ARG A 542 6.51 -33.71 27.40
C ARG A 542 7.98 -33.32 27.43
N ARG A 543 8.30 -32.15 28.00
CA ARG A 543 9.67 -31.71 28.21
C ARG A 543 10.45 -32.64 29.15
N THR A 544 9.80 -33.26 30.14
CA THR A 544 10.44 -34.25 31.01
C THR A 544 10.88 -35.52 30.27
N LEU A 545 10.30 -35.81 29.10
CA LEU A 545 10.64 -36.98 28.27
C LEU A 545 11.80 -36.72 27.31
N ILE A 546 12.29 -35.48 27.25
CA ILE A 546 13.36 -35.07 26.34
C ILE A 546 14.73 -35.38 26.95
N SER A 547 15.65 -35.88 26.12
CA SER A 547 17.06 -36.08 26.45
C SER A 547 18.01 -35.07 25.78
N PHE A 548 17.52 -34.26 24.83
CA PHE A 548 18.33 -33.28 24.11
C PHE A 548 18.47 -31.95 24.88
N LEU A 549 19.60 -31.29 24.68
CA LEU A 549 19.88 -29.95 25.23
C LEU A 549 19.22 -28.85 24.39
N PRO A 550 18.95 -27.65 24.94
CA PRO A 550 18.31 -26.55 24.22
C PRO A 550 19.00 -26.11 22.91
N ASN A 551 20.32 -26.29 22.81
CA ASN A 551 21.10 -25.91 21.62
C ASN A 551 21.08 -27.00 20.52
N ASN A 552 20.43 -28.14 20.76
CA ASN A 552 20.32 -29.20 19.77
C ASN A 552 19.24 -28.82 18.73
N PRO A 553 19.48 -29.00 17.42
CA PRO A 553 18.46 -28.82 16.38
C PRO A 553 17.14 -29.56 16.63
N ALA A 554 17.18 -30.68 17.37
CA ALA A 554 15.98 -31.42 17.81
C ALA A 554 15.02 -30.61 18.70
N ALA A 555 15.50 -29.53 19.33
CA ALA A 555 14.63 -28.60 20.08
C ALA A 555 13.65 -27.84 19.17
N THR A 556 14.04 -27.61 17.92
CA THR A 556 13.18 -26.93 16.93
C THR A 556 12.03 -27.82 16.48
N SER A 557 12.26 -29.14 16.42
CA SER A 557 11.24 -30.12 16.04
C SER A 557 10.37 -30.61 17.22
N PHE A 558 10.60 -30.07 18.41
CA PHE A 558 9.82 -30.40 19.59
C PHE A 558 8.32 -30.09 19.35
N LEU A 559 7.48 -31.10 19.58
CA LEU A 559 6.04 -31.02 19.45
C LEU A 559 5.50 -30.60 18.08
N GLU A 560 6.26 -30.78 17.00
CA GLU A 560 5.79 -30.43 15.65
C GLU A 560 4.49 -31.17 15.26
N ASP A 561 4.37 -32.46 15.56
CA ASP A 561 3.15 -33.21 15.23
C ASP A 561 1.95 -32.76 16.06
N ALA A 562 2.16 -32.46 17.34
CA ALA A 562 1.12 -31.89 18.20
C ALA A 562 0.71 -30.48 17.73
N LYS A 563 1.66 -29.70 17.18
CA LYS A 563 1.42 -28.39 16.59
C LYS A 563 0.57 -28.49 15.32
N LYS A 564 0.86 -29.46 14.44
CA LYS A 564 0.05 -29.74 13.24
C LYS A 564 -1.39 -30.13 13.60
N LEU A 565 -1.57 -30.87 14.70
CA LEU A 565 -2.88 -31.28 15.20
C LEU A 565 -3.61 -30.21 16.02
N GLY A 566 -2.96 -29.08 16.36
CA GLY A 566 -3.57 -28.04 17.19
C GLY A 566 -3.92 -28.54 18.61
N ALA A 567 -3.08 -29.40 19.18
CA ALA A 567 -3.38 -30.10 20.44
C ALA A 567 -3.22 -29.24 21.71
N SER A 568 -2.49 -28.12 21.65
CA SER A 568 -2.27 -27.24 22.81
C SER A 568 -3.59 -26.57 23.25
N PRO A 569 -3.95 -26.63 24.55
CA PRO A 569 -5.17 -25.98 25.07
C PRO A 569 -5.27 -24.50 24.70
N LEU A 570 -4.17 -23.75 24.79
CA LEU A 570 -4.14 -22.33 24.46
C LEU A 570 -4.34 -22.10 22.96
N SER A 571 -3.82 -22.97 22.11
CA SER A 571 -4.03 -22.86 20.66
C SER A 571 -5.51 -23.07 20.27
N GLN A 572 -6.19 -24.04 20.91
CA GLN A 572 -7.63 -24.28 20.72
C GLN A 572 -8.47 -23.11 21.25
N TYR A 573 -8.09 -22.58 22.42
CA TYR A 573 -8.74 -21.41 23.00
C TYR A 573 -8.63 -20.18 22.09
N VAL A 574 -7.47 -19.95 21.48
CA VAL A 574 -7.26 -18.86 20.52
C VAL A 574 -8.17 -18.99 19.29
N LEU A 575 -8.39 -20.20 18.76
CA LEU A 575 -9.32 -20.40 17.65
C LEU A 575 -10.75 -19.97 18.03
N ALA A 576 -11.20 -20.34 19.24
CA ALA A 576 -12.50 -19.92 19.75
C ALA A 576 -12.57 -18.39 19.96
N LEU A 577 -11.49 -17.76 20.45
CA LEU A 577 -11.42 -16.30 20.60
C LEU A 577 -11.51 -15.59 19.25
N ARG A 578 -10.80 -16.07 18.23
CA ARG A 578 -10.84 -15.51 16.86
C ARG A 578 -12.25 -15.58 16.27
N GLN A 579 -12.95 -16.71 16.44
CA GLN A 579 -14.34 -16.85 16.00
C GLN A 579 -15.27 -15.84 16.67
N ARG A 580 -15.17 -15.68 18.01
CA ARG A 580 -15.96 -14.67 18.75
C ARG A 580 -15.63 -13.25 18.28
N ALA A 581 -14.36 -12.95 18.06
CA ALA A 581 -13.92 -11.65 17.57
C ALA A 581 -14.47 -11.36 16.17
N GLN A 582 -14.49 -12.36 15.27
CA GLN A 582 -15.09 -12.26 13.93
C GLN A 582 -16.60 -11.98 13.99
N GLN A 583 -17.35 -12.73 14.80
CA GLN A 583 -18.80 -12.51 15.01
C GLN A 583 -19.09 -11.09 15.54
N ARG A 584 -18.31 -10.64 16.52
CA ARG A 584 -18.41 -9.27 17.07
C ARG A 584 -18.09 -8.21 16.02
N ASN A 585 -17.11 -8.45 15.16
CA ASN A 585 -16.72 -7.52 14.10
C ASN A 585 -17.77 -7.45 12.97
N ALA A 586 -18.47 -8.56 12.69
CA ALA A 586 -19.56 -8.62 11.73
C ALA A 586 -20.77 -7.80 12.22
N SER A 587 -21.20 -8.02 13.48
CA SER A 587 -22.35 -7.30 14.05
C SER A 587 -22.15 -5.78 14.16
N LEU A 588 -20.90 -5.33 14.38
CA LEU A 588 -20.53 -3.92 14.35
C LEU A 588 -20.63 -3.29 12.95
N THR A 589 -20.42 -4.10 11.90
CA THR A 589 -20.52 -3.67 10.50
C THR A 589 -21.99 -3.61 10.07
N GLU A 590 -22.80 -4.62 10.40
CA GLU A 590 -24.25 -4.68 10.11
C GLU A 590 -25.05 -3.59 10.83
N SER A 591 -24.76 -3.36 12.12
CA SER A 591 -25.42 -2.30 12.90
C SER A 591 -25.18 -0.90 12.32
N ARG A 592 -24.10 -0.69 11.56
CA ARG A 592 -23.84 0.58 10.85
C ARG A 592 -24.65 0.71 9.57
N PHE A 593 -24.91 -0.37 8.85
CA PHE A 593 -25.79 -0.37 7.68
C PHE A 593 -27.25 -0.09 8.07
N MET A 594 -27.75 -0.71 9.15
CA MET A 594 -29.11 -0.46 9.64
C MET A 594 -29.32 0.99 10.12
N ILE A 595 -28.32 1.60 10.78
CA ILE A 595 -28.40 3.01 11.16
C ILE A 595 -28.42 3.93 9.92
N TYR A 596 -27.76 3.56 8.82
CA TYR A 596 -27.78 4.37 7.59
C TYR A 596 -29.13 4.29 6.85
N VAL A 597 -29.84 3.17 6.96
CA VAL A 597 -31.20 2.99 6.37
C VAL A 597 -32.26 3.71 7.19
N ILE A 598 -32.13 3.75 8.52
CA ILE A 598 -33.10 4.42 9.41
C ILE A 598 -33.02 5.96 9.35
N TYR A 599 -31.92 6.55 8.84
CA TYR A 599 -31.81 7.99 8.60
C TYR A 599 -32.11 8.40 7.14
N ARG A 600 -32.56 7.46 6.29
CA ARG A 600 -33.01 7.71 4.90
C ARG A 600 -34.46 7.29 4.62
N LEU A 601 -35.22 6.98 5.68
CA LEU A 601 -36.67 6.93 5.70
C LEU A 601 -37.15 8.06 6.61
#